data_AF-A0A3N5K4E9-F1
#
_entry.id   AF-A0A3N5K4E9-F1
#
_cell.length_a   1.000
_cell.length_b   1.000
_cell.length_c   1.000
_cell.angle_alpha   90.00
_cell.angle_beta   90.00
_cell.angle_gamma   90.00
#
_symmetry.space_group_name_H-M   'P 1'
#
loop_
_entity.id
_entity.type
_entity.pdbx_description
1 polymer ?
#
loop_
_entity_poly.entity_id
_entity_poly.type
_entity_poly.pdbx_seq_one_letter_code
_entity_poly.pdbx_strand_id
1 'polypeptide(L)'
;MSDVPRLLLGSLLLRPYVFAFLGLHLTGASGLLGWRRTAAFTLVTWGVAYAAEASSIRTGIPFGWYYYIPTTVDRELWIAGVPFFDSISFPFLLVSSYGLAWWLLSRPQPGSARAERANRPRPGRARHLALTTVLFVLADVVIDPVALRGERWFLGQIYGYPEPGVYFGVPVANFAGWAAVGAVATAAYHAWEVRQPALRTAVFRGRALLCPGLYFGVLAFNLAVTFALGEWRLGACGA
;
A
#
# COMPACT_ATOMS: atom_id res chain seq x y z
N MET A 1 29.41 7.65 -15.51
CA MET A 1 28.82 6.48 -14.83
C MET A 1 27.37 6.80 -14.60
N SER A 2 26.41 5.91 -14.89
CA SER A 2 24.99 6.24 -14.69
C SER A 2 24.77 6.69 -13.25
N ASP A 3 24.06 7.80 -13.02
CA ASP A 3 23.73 8.27 -11.68
C ASP A 3 22.73 7.35 -10.97
N VAL A 4 22.13 6.42 -11.70
CA VAL A 4 21.08 5.50 -11.22
C VAL A 4 21.51 4.68 -9.99
N PRO A 5 22.68 3.99 -9.94
CA PRO A 5 23.08 3.25 -8.75
C PRO A 5 23.30 4.15 -7.54
N ARG A 6 23.81 5.37 -7.74
CA ARG A 6 23.99 6.37 -6.68
C ARG A 6 22.64 6.81 -6.10
N LEU A 7 21.68 7.11 -6.97
CA LEU A 7 20.33 7.52 -6.56
C LEU A 7 19.54 6.38 -5.90
N LEU A 8 19.70 5.15 -6.37
CA LEU A 8 19.13 3.96 -5.72
C LEU A 8 19.69 3.75 -4.31
N LEU A 9 21.01 3.87 -4.15
CA LEU A 9 21.65 3.81 -2.84
C LEU A 9 21.15 4.94 -1.93
N GLY A 10 21.00 6.15 -2.48
CA GLY A 10 20.46 7.28 -1.74
C GLY A 10 19.02 7.05 -1.28
N SER A 11 18.15 6.49 -2.13
CA SER A 11 16.79 6.07 -1.73
C SER A 11 16.83 5.06 -0.57
N LEU A 12 17.74 4.07 -0.63
CA LEU A 12 17.90 3.07 0.44
C LEU A 12 18.30 3.71 1.77
N LEU A 13 19.25 4.65 1.74
CA LEU A 13 19.79 5.31 2.92
C LEU A 13 18.82 6.34 3.52
N LEU A 14 18.06 7.05 2.69
CA LEU A 14 17.11 8.07 3.12
C LEU A 14 15.76 7.49 3.55
N ARG A 15 15.37 6.34 2.99
CA ARG A 15 14.06 5.70 3.22
C ARG A 15 14.20 4.23 3.64
N PRO A 16 15.02 3.88 4.64
CA PRO A 16 15.25 2.49 5.01
C PRO A 16 13.96 1.76 5.39
N TYR A 17 12.98 2.48 5.93
CA TYR A 17 11.67 1.95 6.27
C TYR A 17 10.87 1.46 5.04
N VAL A 18 10.93 2.16 3.90
CA VAL A 18 10.26 1.74 2.65
C VAL A 18 10.81 0.40 2.18
N PHE A 19 12.12 0.22 2.23
CA PHE A 19 12.77 -1.03 1.81
C PHE A 19 12.56 -2.15 2.82
N ALA A 20 12.45 -1.84 4.12
CA ALA A 20 12.04 -2.81 5.13
C ALA A 20 10.60 -3.32 4.86
N PHE A 21 9.65 -2.41 4.59
CA PHE A 21 8.28 -2.77 4.22
C PHE A 21 8.21 -3.53 2.89
N LEU A 22 9.02 -3.15 1.90
CA LEU A 22 9.16 -3.89 0.65
C LEU A 22 9.66 -5.32 0.91
N GLY A 23 10.65 -5.49 1.78
CA GLY A 23 11.15 -6.81 2.19
C GLY A 23 10.09 -7.66 2.88
N LEU A 24 9.32 -7.07 3.81
CA LEU A 24 8.18 -7.72 4.47
C LEU A 24 7.09 -8.13 3.48
N HIS A 25 6.77 -7.25 2.52
CA HIS A 25 5.85 -7.53 1.41
C HIS A 25 6.33 -8.70 0.57
N LEU A 26 7.57 -8.65 0.06
CA LEU A 26 8.11 -9.71 -0.78
C LEU A 26 8.13 -11.06 -0.04
N THR A 27 8.49 -11.04 1.25
CA THR A 27 8.51 -12.24 2.10
C THR A 27 7.10 -12.77 2.35
N GLY A 28 6.16 -11.90 2.73
CA GLY A 28 4.79 -12.26 3.06
C GLY A 28 4.00 -12.72 1.84
N ALA A 29 4.02 -11.91 0.79
CA ALA A 29 3.36 -12.20 -0.48
C ALA A 29 3.90 -13.49 -1.10
N SER A 30 5.21 -13.74 -1.03
CA SER A 30 5.78 -15.01 -1.54
C SER A 30 5.34 -16.21 -0.71
N GLY A 31 5.16 -16.04 0.60
CA GLY A 31 4.55 -17.07 1.45
C GLY A 31 3.07 -17.31 1.14
N LEU A 32 2.32 -16.26 0.78
CA LEU A 32 0.88 -16.33 0.54
C LEU A 32 0.52 -16.80 -0.88
N LEU A 33 1.21 -16.27 -1.89
CA LEU A 33 0.87 -16.40 -3.31
C LEU A 33 1.93 -17.20 -4.09
N GLY A 34 3.14 -17.36 -3.56
CA GLY A 34 4.29 -17.87 -4.31
C GLY A 34 4.99 -16.78 -5.12
N TRP A 35 6.30 -16.95 -5.37
CA TRP A 35 7.16 -15.89 -5.90
C TRP A 35 6.72 -15.31 -7.25
N ARG A 36 6.23 -16.13 -8.18
CA ARG A 36 5.78 -15.68 -9.51
C ARG A 36 4.59 -14.73 -9.40
N ARG A 37 3.65 -15.08 -8.52
CA ARG A 37 2.46 -14.30 -8.24
C ARG A 37 2.80 -13.03 -7.49
N THR A 38 3.76 -13.07 -6.57
CA THR A 38 4.32 -11.88 -5.89
C THR A 38 4.95 -10.90 -6.86
N ALA A 39 5.78 -11.39 -7.79
CA ALA A 39 6.43 -10.55 -8.80
C ALA A 39 5.37 -9.86 -9.67
N ALA A 40 4.40 -10.62 -10.19
CA ALA A 40 3.30 -10.05 -10.97
C ALA A 40 2.47 -9.05 -10.18
N PHE A 41 2.12 -9.36 -8.92
CA PHE A 41 1.37 -8.45 -8.05
C PHE A 41 2.12 -7.14 -7.84
N THR A 42 3.41 -7.23 -7.52
CA THR A 42 4.27 -6.07 -7.30
C THR A 42 4.36 -5.20 -8.55
N LEU A 43 4.65 -5.80 -9.70
CA LEU A 43 4.81 -5.06 -10.96
C LEU A 43 3.50 -4.42 -11.43
N VAL A 44 2.38 -5.13 -11.35
CA VAL A 44 1.07 -4.59 -11.73
C VAL A 44 0.68 -3.44 -10.82
N THR A 45 0.81 -3.62 -9.50
CA THR A 45 0.42 -2.60 -8.53
C THR A 45 1.31 -1.36 -8.65
N TRP A 46 2.62 -1.56 -8.73
CA TRP A 46 3.57 -0.46 -8.91
C TRP A 46 3.33 0.29 -10.22
N GLY A 47 3.09 -0.42 -11.34
CA GLY A 47 2.82 0.22 -12.61
C GLY A 47 1.54 1.06 -12.61
N VAL A 48 0.46 0.57 -11.98
CA VAL A 48 -0.80 1.33 -11.84
C VAL A 48 -0.61 2.54 -10.93
N ALA A 49 0.05 2.37 -9.78
CA ALA A 49 0.33 3.45 -8.84
C ALA A 49 1.19 4.54 -9.48
N TYR A 50 2.31 4.15 -10.09
CA TYR A 50 3.20 5.06 -10.80
C TYR A 50 2.47 5.86 -11.89
N ALA A 51 1.64 5.19 -12.69
CA ALA A 51 0.84 5.88 -13.70
C ALA A 51 -0.16 6.87 -13.09
N ALA A 52 -0.79 6.52 -11.97
CA ALA A 52 -1.73 7.38 -11.26
C ALA A 52 -1.05 8.61 -10.62
N GLU A 53 0.12 8.43 -10.00
CA GLU A 53 0.92 9.52 -9.45
C GLU A 53 1.42 10.44 -10.57
N ALA A 54 2.01 9.85 -11.62
CA ALA A 54 2.49 10.60 -12.77
C ALA A 54 1.36 11.39 -13.46
N SER A 55 0.17 10.81 -13.52
CA SER A 55 -1.02 11.49 -14.04
C SER A 55 -1.47 12.61 -13.10
N SER A 56 -1.53 12.39 -11.79
CA SER A 56 -2.07 13.35 -10.82
C SER A 56 -1.23 14.61 -10.68
N ILE A 57 0.10 14.48 -10.66
CA ILE A 57 0.99 15.65 -10.60
C ILE A 57 0.94 16.51 -11.88
N ARG A 58 0.29 16.04 -12.96
CA ARG A 58 0.17 16.73 -14.25
C ARG A 58 -1.25 17.15 -14.59
N THR A 59 -2.25 16.40 -14.15
CA THR A 59 -3.66 16.53 -14.56
C THR A 59 -4.63 16.57 -13.38
N GLY A 60 -4.15 16.31 -12.17
CA GLY A 60 -4.98 16.17 -10.97
C GLY A 60 -5.79 14.88 -10.88
N ILE A 61 -5.61 13.91 -11.79
CA ILE A 61 -6.35 12.64 -11.79
C ILE A 61 -5.38 11.45 -11.56
N PRO A 62 -5.68 10.51 -10.63
CA PRO A 62 -6.94 10.40 -9.89
C PRO A 62 -6.92 11.01 -8.47
N PHE A 63 -5.77 11.43 -7.93
CA PHE A 63 -5.66 11.84 -6.51
C PHE A 63 -6.08 13.28 -6.22
N GLY A 64 -6.49 14.05 -7.22
CA GLY A 64 -6.58 15.50 -7.13
C GLY A 64 -5.24 16.16 -7.47
N TRP A 65 -5.24 17.49 -7.51
CA TRP A 65 -4.02 18.26 -7.69
C TRP A 65 -3.18 18.23 -6.43
N TYR A 66 -1.98 17.67 -6.53
CA TYR A 66 -0.97 17.69 -5.48
C TYR A 66 0.42 17.80 -6.12
N TYR A 67 1.42 18.17 -5.31
CA TYR A 67 2.79 18.31 -5.78
C TYR A 67 3.76 17.67 -4.78
N TYR A 68 4.82 17.07 -5.31
CA TYR A 68 5.96 16.65 -4.48
C TYR A 68 6.90 17.80 -4.21
N ILE A 69 7.53 17.80 -3.05
CA ILE A 69 8.54 18.78 -2.65
C ILE A 69 9.91 18.24 -3.09
N PRO A 70 10.61 18.87 -4.06
CA PRO A 70 11.80 18.29 -4.70
C PRO A 70 13.10 18.48 -3.89
N THR A 71 13.07 18.33 -2.57
CA THR A 71 14.23 18.52 -1.68
C THR A 71 15.32 17.46 -1.86
N THR A 72 14.98 16.29 -2.40
CA THR A 72 15.88 15.14 -2.52
C THR A 72 16.05 14.63 -3.95
N VAL A 73 15.68 15.41 -4.96
CA VAL A 73 15.72 14.99 -6.37
C VAL A 73 17.13 14.56 -6.83
N ASP A 74 18.19 15.20 -6.30
CA ASP A 74 19.58 14.85 -6.62
C ASP A 74 20.16 13.72 -5.75
N ARG A 75 19.38 13.22 -4.79
CA ARG A 75 19.80 12.25 -3.76
C ARG A 75 19.01 10.95 -3.80
N GLU A 76 17.81 10.94 -4.33
CA GLU A 76 16.93 9.77 -4.41
C GLU A 76 16.54 9.49 -5.86
N LEU A 77 16.09 8.28 -6.14
CA LEU A 77 15.56 7.96 -7.47
C LEU A 77 14.19 8.62 -7.67
N TRP A 78 14.09 9.43 -8.72
CA TRP A 78 12.84 10.01 -9.21
C TRP A 78 12.62 9.58 -10.66
N ILE A 79 11.40 9.21 -11.02
CA ILE A 79 11.05 8.75 -12.37
C ILE A 79 9.96 9.65 -12.91
N ALA A 80 10.31 10.50 -13.88
CA ALA A 80 9.41 11.51 -14.46
C ALA A 80 8.69 12.37 -13.39
N GLY A 81 9.44 12.86 -12.40
CA GLY A 81 8.91 13.75 -11.36
C GLY A 81 8.18 13.06 -10.20
N VAL A 82 8.08 11.72 -10.21
CA VAL A 82 7.53 10.94 -9.11
C VAL A 82 8.67 10.31 -8.31
N PRO A 83 8.75 10.50 -6.98
CA PRO A 83 9.71 9.80 -6.13
C PRO A 83 9.48 8.29 -6.19
N PHE A 84 10.54 7.52 -6.45
CA PHE A 84 10.42 6.06 -6.57
C PHE A 84 9.88 5.41 -5.28
N PHE A 85 10.28 5.92 -4.12
CA PHE A 85 9.89 5.37 -2.82
C PHE A 85 8.38 5.47 -2.57
N ASP A 86 7.70 6.46 -3.16
CA ASP A 86 6.26 6.65 -2.96
C ASP A 86 5.49 5.61 -3.77
N SER A 87 5.72 5.58 -5.09
CA SER A 87 5.13 4.60 -6.00
C SER A 87 5.33 3.14 -5.58
N ILE A 88 6.54 2.78 -5.08
CA ILE A 88 6.85 1.40 -4.66
C ILE A 88 6.20 1.02 -3.32
N SER A 89 5.63 2.00 -2.60
CA SER A 89 4.89 1.77 -1.37
C SER A 89 3.50 1.17 -1.57
N PHE A 90 2.86 1.49 -2.71
CA PHE A 90 1.54 0.97 -3.07
C PHE A 90 1.47 -0.57 -3.08
N PRO A 91 2.42 -1.32 -3.69
CA PRO A 91 2.45 -2.77 -3.62
C PRO A 91 2.32 -3.36 -2.22
N PHE A 92 3.06 -2.84 -1.23
CA PHE A 92 3.05 -3.44 0.10
C PHE A 92 1.82 -3.06 0.93
N LEU A 93 1.24 -1.88 0.69
CA LEU A 93 -0.05 -1.48 1.27
C LEU A 93 -1.23 -2.25 0.64
N LEU A 94 -1.18 -2.48 -0.68
CA LEU A 94 -2.22 -3.21 -1.37
C LEU A 94 -2.16 -4.71 -1.04
N VAL A 95 -0.97 -5.31 -0.92
CA VAL A 95 -0.88 -6.75 -0.56
C VAL A 95 -1.36 -7.00 0.85
N SER A 96 -1.14 -6.06 1.77
CA SER A 96 -1.57 -6.21 3.16
C SER A 96 -3.09 -6.18 3.25
N SER A 97 -3.70 -5.24 2.54
CA SER A 97 -5.15 -5.13 2.34
C SER A 97 -5.73 -6.36 1.62
N TYR A 98 -5.05 -6.85 0.58
CA TYR A 98 -5.42 -8.05 -0.18
C TYR A 98 -5.40 -9.31 0.69
N GLY A 99 -4.31 -9.50 1.45
CA GLY A 99 -4.16 -10.64 2.35
C GLY A 99 -5.17 -10.61 3.49
N LEU A 100 -5.43 -9.44 4.07
CA LEU A 100 -6.45 -9.25 5.09
C LEU A 100 -7.86 -9.49 4.54
N ALA A 101 -8.18 -8.97 3.37
CA ALA A 101 -9.46 -9.21 2.70
C ALA A 101 -9.71 -10.69 2.44
N TRP A 102 -8.68 -11.41 1.95
CA TRP A 102 -8.76 -12.86 1.80
C TRP A 102 -9.03 -13.53 3.14
N TRP A 103 -8.24 -13.20 4.16
CA TRP A 103 -8.39 -13.77 5.49
C TRP A 103 -9.78 -13.55 6.08
N LEU A 104 -10.36 -12.35 5.94
CA LEU A 104 -11.69 -12.03 6.47
C LEU A 104 -12.83 -12.73 5.72
N LEU A 105 -12.74 -12.81 4.38
CA LEU A 105 -13.80 -13.40 3.55
C LEU A 105 -13.79 -14.93 3.55
N SER A 106 -12.63 -15.53 3.81
CA SER A 106 -12.47 -16.97 3.85
C SER A 106 -12.79 -17.50 5.24
N ARG A 107 -13.99 -18.06 5.42
CA ARG A 107 -14.33 -18.78 6.66
C ARG A 107 -13.49 -20.06 6.77
N PRO A 108 -12.93 -20.39 7.96
CA PRO A 108 -12.40 -21.72 8.23
C PRO A 108 -13.50 -22.77 8.02
N GLN A 109 -13.17 -23.94 7.48
CA GLN A 109 -14.13 -25.05 7.38
C GLN A 109 -14.56 -25.50 8.80
N PRO A 110 -15.86 -25.72 9.07
CA PRO A 110 -16.31 -26.27 10.34
C PRO A 110 -15.71 -27.66 10.60
N GLY A 111 -15.26 -27.93 11.82
CA GLY A 111 -14.71 -29.24 12.24
C GLY A 111 -13.19 -29.40 12.14
N SER A 112 -12.49 -28.35 11.69
CA SER A 112 -11.10 -28.43 11.28
C SER A 112 -10.11 -28.26 12.44
N ALA A 113 -9.10 -29.14 12.57
CA ALA A 113 -8.02 -29.01 13.56
C ALA A 113 -7.30 -27.64 13.46
N ARG A 114 -6.52 -27.23 14.47
CA ARG A 114 -5.76 -25.95 14.45
C ARG A 114 -4.94 -25.76 13.16
N ALA A 115 -4.53 -26.85 12.52
CA ALA A 115 -3.83 -26.82 11.26
C ALA A 115 -4.68 -26.49 10.03
N GLU A 116 -5.93 -26.91 10.01
CA GLU A 116 -6.86 -26.63 8.92
C GLU A 116 -7.45 -25.23 9.03
N ARG A 117 -7.48 -24.61 10.22
CA ARG A 117 -7.89 -23.19 10.40
C ARG A 117 -7.00 -22.20 9.64
N ALA A 118 -5.77 -22.60 9.32
CA ALA A 118 -4.86 -21.79 8.52
C ALA A 118 -5.14 -21.89 7.02
N ASN A 119 -5.82 -22.96 6.57
CA ASN A 119 -6.24 -23.10 5.19
C ASN A 119 -7.46 -22.22 4.95
N ARG A 120 -7.33 -21.30 4.00
CA ARG A 120 -8.36 -20.32 3.67
C ARG A 120 -8.72 -20.48 2.19
N PRO A 121 -9.93 -20.97 1.86
CA PRO A 121 -10.34 -21.13 0.46
C PRO A 121 -10.37 -19.78 -0.24
N ARG A 122 -10.14 -19.73 -1.55
CA ARG A 122 -10.17 -18.49 -2.34
C ARG A 122 -11.58 -17.87 -2.25
N PRO A 123 -11.71 -16.62 -1.77
CA PRO A 123 -13.00 -15.94 -1.77
C PRO A 123 -13.41 -15.53 -3.19
N GLY A 124 -14.71 -15.25 -3.38
CA GLY A 124 -15.21 -14.76 -4.67
C GLY A 124 -14.52 -13.47 -5.09
N ARG A 125 -14.07 -13.40 -6.36
CA ARG A 125 -13.22 -12.32 -6.90
C ARG A 125 -13.80 -10.93 -6.68
N ALA A 126 -15.10 -10.75 -6.94
CA ALA A 126 -15.77 -9.45 -6.78
C ALA A 126 -15.78 -8.98 -5.33
N ARG A 127 -16.17 -9.85 -4.38
CA ARG A 127 -16.16 -9.52 -2.94
C ARG A 127 -14.74 -9.26 -2.44
N HIS A 128 -13.79 -10.05 -2.91
CA HIS A 128 -12.38 -9.89 -2.57
C HIS A 128 -11.82 -8.57 -3.06
N LEU A 129 -12.11 -8.19 -4.33
CA LEU A 129 -11.73 -6.91 -4.89
C LEU A 129 -12.33 -5.77 -4.08
N ALA A 130 -13.64 -5.79 -3.86
CA ALA A 130 -14.33 -4.73 -3.11
C ALA A 130 -13.73 -4.54 -1.72
N LEU A 131 -13.56 -5.61 -0.94
CA LEU A 131 -12.99 -5.51 0.39
C LEU A 131 -11.50 -5.11 0.38
N THR A 132 -10.72 -5.59 -0.59
CA THR A 132 -9.31 -5.18 -0.75
C THR A 132 -9.23 -3.68 -0.99
N THR A 133 -10.05 -3.14 -1.90
CA THR A 133 -10.10 -1.70 -2.20
C THR A 133 -10.54 -0.89 -0.99
N VAL A 134 -11.59 -1.33 -0.27
CA VAL A 134 -12.06 -0.63 0.93
C VAL A 134 -10.97 -0.60 2.00
N LEU A 135 -10.33 -1.73 2.31
CA LEU A 135 -9.25 -1.78 3.29
C LEU A 135 -8.05 -0.92 2.87
N PHE A 136 -7.75 -0.87 1.57
CA PHE A 136 -6.67 -0.06 1.01
C PHE A 136 -6.94 1.44 1.20
N VAL A 137 -8.18 1.90 0.94
CA VAL A 137 -8.59 3.29 1.21
C VAL A 137 -8.60 3.58 2.72
N LEU A 138 -9.05 2.64 3.56
CA LEU A 138 -9.06 2.84 5.02
C LEU A 138 -7.65 2.98 5.59
N ALA A 139 -6.65 2.31 5.01
CA ALA A 139 -5.27 2.53 5.38
C ALA A 139 -4.84 3.96 5.05
N ASP A 140 -5.17 4.46 3.86
CA ASP A 140 -4.86 5.83 3.41
C ASP A 140 -5.53 6.93 4.26
N VAL A 141 -6.77 6.70 4.68
CA VAL A 141 -7.52 7.57 5.62
C VAL A 141 -6.76 7.84 6.93
N VAL A 142 -5.81 6.98 7.30
CA VAL A 142 -4.93 7.18 8.44
C VAL A 142 -3.53 7.63 8.00
N ILE A 143 -2.95 6.99 6.98
CA ILE A 143 -1.58 7.24 6.55
C ILE A 143 -1.42 8.67 6.03
N ASP A 144 -2.29 9.12 5.13
CA ASP A 144 -2.06 10.34 4.37
C ASP A 144 -2.14 11.61 5.24
N PRO A 145 -3.12 11.77 6.13
CA PRO A 145 -3.12 12.89 7.08
C PRO A 145 -1.89 12.93 7.99
N VAL A 146 -1.35 11.76 8.36
CA VAL A 146 -0.12 11.65 9.17
C VAL A 146 1.11 12.00 8.33
N ALA A 147 1.14 11.57 7.08
CA ALA A 147 2.21 11.88 6.13
C ALA A 147 2.25 13.38 5.79
N LEU A 148 1.09 14.03 5.63
CA LEU A 148 0.99 15.47 5.42
C LEU A 148 1.53 16.29 6.60
N ARG A 149 1.55 15.70 7.81
CA ARG A 149 2.20 16.26 9.02
C ARG A 149 3.67 15.90 9.12
N GLY A 150 4.27 15.45 8.01
CA GLY A 150 5.63 14.95 7.92
C GLY A 150 6.70 15.83 8.58
N GLU A 151 6.55 17.15 8.57
CA GLU A 151 7.48 18.08 9.23
C GLU A 151 7.60 17.87 10.75
N ARG A 152 6.58 17.29 11.38
CA ARG A 152 6.51 17.12 12.83
C ARG A 152 7.11 15.79 13.31
N TRP A 153 7.54 14.93 12.39
CA TRP A 153 8.13 13.63 12.71
C TRP A 153 9.20 13.24 11.67
N PHE A 154 9.77 12.04 11.77
CA PHE A 154 10.95 11.69 10.96
C PHE A 154 10.71 11.68 9.44
N LEU A 155 9.46 11.67 8.97
CA LEU A 155 9.13 11.56 7.56
C LEU A 155 9.61 12.79 6.75
N GLY A 156 9.50 13.99 7.35
CA GLY A 156 9.66 15.26 6.66
C GLY A 156 8.49 15.57 5.71
N GLN A 157 8.31 16.84 5.31
CA GLN A 157 7.32 17.17 4.29
C GLN A 157 7.77 16.68 2.92
N ILE A 158 7.01 15.76 2.33
CA ILE A 158 7.34 15.13 1.05
C ILE A 158 6.41 15.58 -0.08
N TYR A 159 5.18 15.98 0.24
CA TYR A 159 4.20 16.49 -0.70
C TYR A 159 3.28 17.53 -0.04
N GLY A 160 2.51 18.24 -0.87
CA GLY A 160 1.46 19.15 -0.43
C GLY A 160 0.32 19.27 -1.44
N TYR A 161 -0.77 19.89 -1.02
CA TYR A 161 -1.91 20.24 -1.86
C TYR A 161 -1.97 21.76 -2.09
N PRO A 162 -2.35 22.24 -3.28
CA PRO A 162 -2.53 23.68 -3.53
C PRO A 162 -3.55 24.32 -2.58
N GLU A 163 -4.61 23.58 -2.28
CA GLU A 163 -5.62 23.97 -1.30
C GLU A 163 -5.79 22.83 -0.28
N PRO A 164 -5.91 23.14 1.01
CA PRO A 164 -6.09 22.12 2.03
C PRO A 164 -7.44 21.42 1.86
N GLY A 165 -7.42 20.09 1.86
CA GLY A 165 -8.63 19.29 1.81
C GLY A 165 -9.40 19.23 3.13
N VAL A 166 -10.67 18.86 3.02
CA VAL A 166 -11.63 18.85 4.15
C VAL A 166 -11.29 17.83 5.24
N TYR A 167 -10.56 16.75 4.91
CA TYR A 167 -10.24 15.69 5.84
C TYR A 167 -8.80 15.82 6.32
N PHE A 168 -8.61 16.55 7.42
CA PHE A 168 -7.29 16.79 8.04
C PHE A 168 -6.23 17.35 7.09
N GLY A 169 -6.64 18.11 6.07
CA GLY A 169 -5.78 18.70 5.03
C GLY A 169 -5.73 17.89 3.73
N VAL A 170 -6.28 16.67 3.70
CA VAL A 170 -6.30 15.76 2.54
C VAL A 170 -7.61 15.91 1.74
N PRO A 171 -7.56 16.15 0.42
CA PRO A 171 -8.76 16.26 -0.42
C PRO A 171 -9.50 14.94 -0.57
N VAL A 172 -10.82 15.01 -0.75
CA VAL A 172 -11.66 13.81 -1.03
C VAL A 172 -11.22 13.10 -2.31
N ALA A 173 -10.71 13.87 -3.29
CA ALA A 173 -10.16 13.34 -4.53
C ALA A 173 -9.02 12.33 -4.28
N ASN A 174 -8.23 12.50 -3.22
CA ASN A 174 -7.18 11.56 -2.86
C ASN A 174 -7.76 10.18 -2.56
N PHE A 175 -8.70 10.10 -1.63
CA PHE A 175 -9.35 8.84 -1.23
C PHE A 175 -10.11 8.19 -2.40
N ALA A 176 -10.73 8.99 -3.27
CA ALA A 176 -11.33 8.49 -4.50
C ALA A 176 -10.28 7.91 -5.46
N GLY A 177 -9.11 8.54 -5.55
CA GLY A 177 -7.96 8.04 -6.30
C GLY A 177 -7.40 6.74 -5.73
N TRP A 178 -7.26 6.62 -4.41
CA TRP A 178 -6.88 5.37 -3.75
C TRP A 178 -7.89 4.25 -4.01
N ALA A 179 -9.19 4.57 -4.03
CA ALA A 179 -10.24 3.61 -4.39
C ALA A 179 -10.07 3.14 -5.85
N ALA A 180 -9.86 4.08 -6.78
CA ALA A 180 -9.66 3.78 -8.19
C ALA A 180 -8.39 2.93 -8.41
N VAL A 181 -7.25 3.33 -7.83
CA VAL A 181 -5.98 2.60 -7.93
C VAL A 181 -6.09 1.21 -7.31
N GLY A 182 -6.64 1.09 -6.11
CA GLY A 182 -6.83 -0.19 -5.43
C GLY A 182 -7.72 -1.14 -6.23
N ALA A 183 -8.83 -0.63 -6.81
CA ALA A 183 -9.72 -1.40 -7.67
C ALA A 183 -9.04 -1.82 -8.98
N VAL A 184 -8.40 -0.90 -9.69
CA VAL A 184 -7.75 -1.16 -10.99
C VAL A 184 -6.57 -2.12 -10.83
N ALA A 185 -5.68 -1.90 -9.86
CA ALA A 185 -4.55 -2.77 -9.60
C ALA A 185 -5.00 -4.19 -9.21
N THR A 186 -5.99 -4.30 -8.32
CA THR A 186 -6.54 -5.60 -7.91
C THR A 186 -7.24 -6.32 -9.06
N ALA A 187 -8.04 -5.59 -9.87
CA ALA A 187 -8.71 -6.13 -11.06
C ALA A 187 -7.70 -6.61 -12.10
N ALA A 188 -6.69 -5.80 -12.42
CA ALA A 188 -5.63 -6.14 -13.35
C ALA A 188 -4.86 -7.37 -12.88
N TYR A 189 -4.53 -7.44 -11.59
CA TYR A 189 -3.91 -8.61 -11.00
C TYR A 189 -4.80 -9.84 -11.11
N HIS A 190 -6.10 -9.76 -10.78
CA HIS A 190 -7.04 -10.88 -10.92
C HIS A 190 -7.15 -11.35 -12.38
N ALA A 191 -7.21 -10.42 -13.33
CA ALA A 191 -7.27 -10.74 -14.75
C ALA A 191 -6.01 -11.50 -15.22
N TRP A 192 -4.83 -11.07 -14.76
CA TRP A 192 -3.59 -11.82 -14.97
C TRP A 192 -3.63 -13.19 -14.27
N GLU A 193 -4.10 -13.23 -13.02
CA GLU A 193 -4.14 -14.42 -12.16
C GLU A 193 -4.99 -15.55 -12.75
N VAL A 194 -6.10 -15.24 -13.43
CA VAL A 194 -7.00 -16.21 -14.09
C VAL A 194 -6.29 -17.05 -15.15
N ARG A 195 -5.22 -16.52 -15.76
CA ARG A 195 -4.42 -17.22 -16.78
C ARG A 195 -3.38 -18.17 -16.18
N GLN A 196 -3.31 -18.27 -14.86
CA GLN A 196 -2.33 -19.08 -14.13
C GLN A 196 -3.03 -20.26 -13.42
N PRO A 197 -2.30 -21.33 -13.06
CA PRO A 197 -2.87 -22.47 -12.33
C PRO A 197 -3.60 -22.05 -11.04
N ALA A 198 -4.86 -22.44 -10.88
CA ALA A 198 -5.73 -21.89 -9.84
C ALA A 198 -5.17 -22.07 -8.42
N LEU A 199 -5.01 -20.95 -7.69
CA LEU A 199 -4.72 -20.96 -6.26
C LEU A 199 -6.03 -21.10 -5.48
N ARG A 200 -6.47 -22.35 -5.28
CA ARG A 200 -7.76 -22.66 -4.66
C ARG A 200 -7.82 -22.38 -3.16
N THR A 201 -6.70 -22.56 -2.48
CA THR A 201 -6.58 -22.41 -1.04
C THR A 201 -5.24 -21.76 -0.72
N ALA A 202 -5.26 -20.76 0.16
CA ALA A 202 -4.06 -20.16 0.73
C ALA A 202 -3.82 -20.70 2.14
N VAL A 203 -2.57 -20.90 2.52
CA VAL A 203 -2.20 -21.35 3.88
C VAL A 203 -1.62 -20.16 4.65
N PHE A 204 -2.41 -19.57 5.54
CA PHE A 204 -2.00 -18.44 6.38
C PHE A 204 -1.16 -18.93 7.58
N ARG A 205 0.10 -19.28 7.32
CA ARG A 205 1.10 -19.67 8.33
C ARG A 205 2.45 -19.03 8.05
N GLY A 206 3.25 -18.89 9.11
CA GLY A 206 4.62 -18.36 9.02
C GLY A 206 4.64 -17.04 8.26
N ARG A 207 5.41 -17.00 7.17
CA ARG A 207 5.59 -15.80 6.33
C ARG A 207 4.27 -15.27 5.76
N ALA A 208 3.30 -16.12 5.42
CA ALA A 208 2.02 -15.65 4.83
C ALA A 208 1.19 -14.79 5.80
N LEU A 209 1.40 -14.92 7.12
CA LEU A 209 0.74 -14.07 8.12
C LEU A 209 1.25 -12.63 8.10
N LEU A 210 2.40 -12.38 7.46
CA LEU A 210 2.93 -11.02 7.29
C LEU A 210 2.01 -10.14 6.45
N CYS A 211 1.21 -10.68 5.51
CA CYS A 211 0.30 -9.85 4.72
C CYS A 211 -0.77 -9.18 5.60
N PRO A 212 -1.65 -9.92 6.31
CA PRO A 212 -2.61 -9.30 7.22
C PRO A 212 -1.93 -8.62 8.42
N GLY A 213 -0.81 -9.16 8.91
CA GLY A 213 -0.05 -8.54 10.00
C GLY A 213 0.53 -7.17 9.65
N LEU A 214 1.00 -7.00 8.41
CA LEU A 214 1.52 -5.74 7.90
C LEU A 214 0.44 -4.65 7.88
N TYR A 215 -0.81 -5.01 7.58
CA TYR A 215 -1.93 -4.06 7.59
C TYR A 215 -2.09 -3.43 8.98
N PHE A 216 -2.19 -4.27 10.00
CA PHE A 216 -2.29 -3.81 11.39
C PHE A 216 -1.00 -3.13 11.88
N GLY A 217 0.16 -3.58 11.42
CA GLY A 217 1.43 -2.95 11.75
C GLY A 217 1.52 -1.51 11.24
N VAL A 218 1.14 -1.27 9.98
CA VAL A 218 1.09 0.08 9.39
C VAL A 218 0.05 0.94 10.11
N LEU A 219 -1.14 0.40 10.38
CA LEU A 219 -2.19 1.12 11.09
C LEU A 219 -1.75 1.52 12.50
N ALA A 220 -1.28 0.55 13.30
CA ALA A 220 -0.83 0.78 14.67
C ALA A 220 0.32 1.79 14.72
N PHE A 221 1.26 1.72 13.78
CA PHE A 221 2.35 2.68 13.67
C PHE A 221 1.83 4.10 13.38
N ASN A 222 0.98 4.29 12.38
CA ASN A 222 0.47 5.62 12.05
C ASN A 222 -0.43 6.18 13.15
N LEU A 223 -1.22 5.35 13.83
CA LEU A 223 -1.99 5.77 15.00
C LEU A 223 -1.09 6.17 16.17
N ALA A 224 -0.02 5.41 16.44
CA ALA A 224 0.95 5.76 17.47
C ALA A 224 1.62 7.12 17.18
N VAL A 225 2.02 7.36 15.91
CA VAL A 225 2.53 8.66 15.48
C VAL A 225 1.47 9.76 15.66
N THR A 226 0.23 9.50 15.26
CA THR A 226 -0.89 10.43 15.40
C THR A 226 -1.07 10.88 16.85
N PHE A 227 -1.12 9.94 17.79
CA PHE A 227 -1.24 10.25 19.21
C PHE A 227 0.02 10.93 19.77
N ALA A 228 1.22 10.53 19.33
CA ALA A 228 2.46 11.18 19.72
C ALA A 228 2.54 12.64 19.25
N LEU A 229 1.91 12.97 18.12
CA LEU A 229 1.77 14.34 17.60
C LEU A 229 0.64 15.13 18.28
N GLY A 230 -0.14 14.52 19.19
CA GLY A 230 -1.29 15.17 19.82
C GLY A 230 -2.48 15.39 18.88
N GLU A 231 -2.55 14.66 17.76
CA GLU A 231 -3.63 14.75 16.77
C GLU A 231 -4.83 13.88 17.19
N TRP A 232 -5.40 14.16 18.36
CA TRP A 232 -6.40 13.31 19.02
C TRP A 232 -7.64 13.03 18.15
N ARG A 233 -8.09 14.01 17.36
CA ARG A 233 -9.25 13.85 16.45
C ARG A 233 -8.95 12.87 15.33
N LEU A 234 -7.76 12.97 14.72
CA LEU A 234 -7.31 12.04 13.69
C LEU A 234 -7.14 10.64 14.28
N GLY A 235 -6.56 10.55 15.48
CA GLY A 235 -6.36 9.28 16.18
C GLY A 235 -7.69 8.59 16.51
N ALA A 236 -8.71 9.35 16.93
CA ALA A 236 -10.04 8.82 17.19
C ALA A 236 -10.80 8.42 15.92
N CYS A 237 -10.59 9.10 14.78
CA CYS A 237 -11.19 8.71 13.51
C CYS A 237 -10.56 7.44 12.90
N GLY A 238 -9.27 7.20 13.18
CA GLY A 238 -8.53 6.06 12.62
C GLY A 238 -8.49 4.80 13.49
N ALA A 239 -8.85 4.88 14.77
CA ALA A 239 -8.83 3.76 15.73
C ALA A 239 -10.16 2.97 15.75
#